data_AF-A0A0M4M4Z3-F1
#
_entry.id   AF-A0A0M4M4Z3-F1
#
_cell.length_a   1.000
_cell.length_b   1.000
_cell.length_c   1.000
_cell.angle_alpha   90.00
_cell.angle_beta   90.00
_cell.angle_gamma   90.00
#
_symmetry.space_group_name_H-M   'P 1'
#
loop_
_entity.id
_entity.type
_entity.pdbx_description
1 polymer ?
#
loop_
_entity_poly.entity_id
_entity_poly.type
_entity_poly.pdbx_seq_one_letter_code
_entity_poly.pdbx_strand_id
1 'polypeptide(L)'
;MLVLILIMLLVAGLAVGFNHYASQQADEIAANAPAVLAETETAEADDSEGRMEMRQCEEAQAEYDDLWDRSLENPEDAELEEELEVAYGKVLSICEG
;
A
#
# COMPACT_ATOMS: atom_id res chain seq x y z
N MET A 1 42.35 15.10 -0.31
CA MET A 1 42.66 13.67 -0.60
C MET A 1 42.45 12.76 0.58
N LEU A 2 42.98 13.05 1.78
CA LEU A 2 42.86 12.16 2.96
C LEU A 2 41.41 11.88 3.38
N VAL A 3 40.52 12.88 3.27
CA VAL A 3 39.07 12.73 3.55
C VAL A 3 38.38 11.74 2.59
N LEU A 4 38.78 11.73 1.31
CA LEU A 4 38.20 10.82 0.31
C LEU A 4 38.54 9.35 0.62
N ILE A 5 39.75 9.08 1.12
CA ILE A 5 40.19 7.73 1.49
C ILE A 5 39.42 7.24 2.72
N LEU A 6 39.18 8.11 3.71
CA LEU A 6 38.40 7.76 4.91
C LEU A 6 36.95 7.39 4.57
N ILE A 7 36.32 8.09 3.64
CA ILE A 7 34.96 7.79 3.19
C ILE A 7 34.90 6.43 2.47
N MET A 8 35.87 6.12 1.62
CA MET A 8 35.91 4.82 0.93
C MET A 8 36.08 3.64 1.90
N LEU A 9 36.86 3.81 2.97
CA LEU A 9 37.05 2.77 4.00
C LEU A 9 35.77 2.55 4.84
N LEU A 10 35.02 3.62 5.14
CA LEU A 10 33.75 3.53 5.86
C LEU A 10 32.69 2.75 5.07
N VAL A 11 32.55 3.01 3.77
CA VAL A 11 31.57 2.33 2.90
C VAL A 11 31.91 0.84 2.76
N ALA A 12 33.19 0.50 2.62
CA ALA A 12 33.63 -0.89 2.56
C ALA A 12 33.38 -1.64 3.88
N GLY A 13 33.60 -1.00 5.03
CA GLY A 13 33.31 -1.58 6.35
C GLY A 13 31.81 -1.83 6.58
N LEU A 14 30.95 -0.89 6.16
CA LEU A 14 29.49 -1.03 6.26
C LEU A 14 28.97 -2.21 5.42
N ALA A 15 29.48 -2.40 4.19
CA ALA A 15 29.06 -3.49 3.31
C ALA A 15 29.36 -4.90 3.88
N VAL A 16 30.50 -5.05 4.58
CA VAL A 16 30.87 -6.33 5.23
C VAL A 16 29.99 -6.60 6.46
N GLY A 17 29.62 -5.57 7.21
CA GLY A 17 28.74 -5.69 8.39
C GLY A 17 27.31 -6.13 8.05
N PHE A 18 26.73 -5.59 6.97
CA PHE A 18 25.39 -6.00 6.50
C PHE A 18 25.34 -7.47 6.06
N ASN A 19 26.41 -7.98 5.43
CA ASN A 19 26.46 -9.35 4.93
C ASN A 19 26.51 -10.39 6.08
N HIS A 20 27.18 -10.07 7.19
CA HIS A 20 27.23 -10.99 8.35
C HIS A 20 25.93 -10.96 9.19
N TYR A 21 25.24 -9.81 9.27
CA TYR A 21 23.97 -9.70 9.99
C TYR A 21 22.81 -10.40 9.25
N ALA A 22 22.85 -10.41 7.91
CA ALA A 22 21.85 -11.11 7.09
C ALA A 22 21.89 -12.64 7.26
N SER A 23 23.08 -13.24 7.49
CA SER A 23 23.20 -14.69 7.58
C SER A 23 22.64 -15.26 8.89
N GLN A 24 22.72 -14.54 10.01
CA GLN A 24 22.18 -15.03 11.28
C GLN A 24 20.65 -14.97 11.35
N GLN A 25 20.01 -13.97 10.73
CA GLN A 25 18.55 -13.91 10.65
C GLN A 25 17.98 -14.93 9.64
N ALA A 26 18.72 -15.26 8.58
CA ALA A 26 18.29 -16.24 7.60
C ALA A 26 18.15 -17.66 8.18
N ASP A 27 19.03 -18.05 9.11
CA ASP A 27 19.01 -19.39 9.73
C ASP A 27 17.82 -19.56 10.70
N GLU A 28 17.41 -18.49 11.39
CA GLU A 28 16.24 -18.52 12.31
C GLU A 28 14.90 -18.58 11.55
N ILE A 29 14.83 -17.97 10.37
CA ILE A 29 13.67 -18.01 9.47
C ILE A 29 13.56 -19.38 8.79
N ALA A 30 14.68 -19.98 8.36
CA ALA A 30 14.69 -21.29 7.73
C ALA A 30 14.24 -22.43 8.68
N ALA A 31 14.50 -22.30 9.98
CA ALA A 31 14.12 -23.30 10.97
C ALA A 31 12.61 -23.32 11.29
N ASN A 32 11.89 -22.20 11.11
CA ASN A 32 10.46 -22.06 11.42
C ASN A 32 9.54 -22.07 10.20
N ALA A 33 10.09 -22.08 8.98
CA ALA A 33 9.33 -22.08 7.73
C ALA A 33 8.24 -23.17 7.60
N PRO A 34 8.42 -24.44 8.02
CA PRO A 34 7.39 -25.45 7.83
C PRO A 34 6.20 -25.31 8.80
N ALA A 35 6.33 -24.56 9.91
CA ALA A 35 5.23 -24.34 10.85
C ALA A 35 4.32 -23.19 10.41
N VAL A 36 4.90 -22.12 9.83
CA VAL A 36 4.14 -20.96 9.36
C VAL A 36 3.26 -21.31 8.16
N LEU A 37 3.74 -22.18 7.26
CA LEU A 37 2.99 -22.61 6.07
C LEU A 37 1.79 -23.50 6.41
N ALA A 38 1.81 -24.22 7.53
CA ALA A 38 0.70 -25.07 7.95
C ALA A 38 -0.45 -24.26 8.60
N GLU A 39 -0.16 -23.11 9.22
CA GLU A 39 -1.20 -22.19 9.72
C GLU A 39 -1.80 -21.31 8.61
N THR A 40 -1.07 -21.11 7.49
CA THR A 40 -1.59 -20.35 6.34
C THR A 40 -2.51 -21.16 5.43
N GLU A 41 -2.60 -22.49 5.58
CA GLU A 41 -3.49 -23.33 4.77
C GLU A 41 -4.94 -23.34 5.28
N THR A 42 -5.21 -22.82 6.48
CA THR A 42 -6.56 -22.72 7.07
C THR A 42 -7.19 -21.33 7.00
N ALA A 43 -6.53 -20.36 6.36
CA ALA A 43 -7.03 -18.99 6.20
C ALA A 43 -7.50 -18.65 4.77
N GLU A 44 -7.62 -19.63 3.87
CA GLU A 44 -8.33 -19.44 2.59
C GLU A 44 -9.83 -19.74 2.76
N ALA A 45 -10.48 -19.04 3.69
CA ALA A 45 -11.93 -18.99 3.75
C ALA A 45 -12.41 -17.78 2.94
N ASP A 46 -12.65 -17.99 1.63
CA ASP A 46 -13.57 -17.20 0.79
C ASP A 46 -13.41 -15.66 0.82
N ASP A 47 -12.29 -15.12 0.33
CA ASP A 47 -12.10 -13.68 0.03
C ASP A 47 -12.90 -13.22 -1.23
N SER A 48 -14.09 -13.78 -1.48
CA SER A 48 -14.99 -13.25 -2.53
C SER A 48 -15.62 -11.92 -2.13
N GLU A 49 -15.79 -11.69 -0.83
CA GLU A 49 -16.38 -10.46 -0.26
C GLU A 49 -15.42 -9.27 -0.39
N GLY A 50 -14.17 -9.40 0.07
CA GLY A 50 -13.17 -8.32 -0.02
C GLY A 50 -12.79 -7.91 -1.45
N ARG A 51 -12.87 -8.83 -2.44
CA ARG A 51 -12.67 -8.50 -3.86
C ARG A 51 -13.88 -7.78 -4.47
N MET A 52 -15.10 -8.07 -4.02
CA MET A 52 -16.28 -7.32 -4.46
C MET A 52 -16.32 -5.91 -3.88
N GLU A 53 -15.88 -5.72 -2.64
CA GLU A 53 -15.80 -4.41 -1.98
C GLU A 53 -14.74 -3.51 -2.65
N MET A 54 -13.57 -4.07 -2.98
CA MET A 54 -12.51 -3.33 -3.68
C MET A 54 -12.96 -2.83 -5.06
N ARG A 55 -13.70 -3.64 -5.81
CA ARG A 55 -14.25 -3.23 -7.11
C ARG A 55 -15.27 -2.10 -6.98
N GLN A 56 -16.14 -2.17 -5.97
CA GLN A 56 -17.14 -1.13 -5.72
C GLN A 56 -16.48 0.19 -5.30
N CYS A 57 -15.38 0.12 -4.54
CA CYS A 57 -14.57 1.28 -4.20
C CYS A 57 -13.97 1.94 -5.45
N GLU A 58 -13.34 1.15 -6.34
CA GLU A 58 -12.78 1.66 -7.60
C GLU A 58 -13.85 2.31 -8.50
N GLU A 59 -15.03 1.70 -8.61
CA GLU A 59 -16.14 2.23 -9.41
C GLU A 59 -16.68 3.55 -8.80
N ALA A 60 -16.81 3.64 -7.47
CA ALA A 60 -17.25 4.86 -6.80
C ALA A 60 -16.20 5.98 -6.88
N GLN A 61 -14.91 5.64 -6.80
CA GLN A 61 -13.82 6.61 -6.93
C GLN A 61 -13.76 7.21 -8.33
N ALA A 62 -13.93 6.39 -9.37
CA ALA A 62 -14.00 6.87 -10.75
C ALA A 62 -15.21 7.80 -10.99
N GLU A 63 -16.35 7.51 -10.35
CA GLU A 63 -17.55 8.37 -10.40
C GLU A 63 -17.30 9.73 -9.72
N TYR A 64 -16.61 9.73 -8.57
CA TYR A 64 -16.21 10.95 -7.87
C TYR A 64 -15.22 11.78 -8.71
N ASP A 65 -14.22 11.14 -9.32
CA ASP A 65 -13.21 11.84 -10.13
C ASP A 65 -13.85 12.52 -11.37
N ASP A 66 -14.83 11.89 -12.02
CA ASP A 66 -15.57 12.51 -13.14
C ASP A 66 -16.37 13.75 -12.69
N LEU A 67 -17.04 13.67 -11.54
CA LEU A 67 -17.77 14.79 -10.96
C LEU A 67 -16.82 15.92 -10.53
N TRP A 68 -15.67 15.56 -9.97
CA TRP A 68 -14.60 16.50 -9.63
C TRP A 68 -14.12 17.26 -10.87
N ASP A 69 -13.79 16.56 -11.95
CA ASP A 69 -13.35 17.19 -13.19
C ASP A 69 -14.42 18.12 -13.78
N ARG A 70 -15.69 17.70 -13.79
CA ARG A 70 -16.81 18.53 -14.25
C ARG A 70 -17.00 19.79 -13.39
N SER A 71 -16.75 19.71 -12.09
CA SER A 71 -16.82 20.86 -11.17
C SER A 71 -15.69 21.87 -11.42
N LEU A 72 -14.51 21.40 -11.81
CA LEU A 72 -13.40 22.28 -12.20
C LEU A 72 -13.71 23.04 -13.49
N GLU A 73 -14.44 22.41 -14.42
CA GLU A 73 -14.89 23.04 -15.66
C GLU A 73 -16.05 24.02 -15.43
N ASN A 74 -16.88 23.80 -14.39
CA ASN A 74 -18.07 24.59 -14.09
C ASN A 74 -18.12 25.01 -12.60
N PRO A 75 -17.19 25.85 -12.12
CA PRO A 75 -17.02 26.14 -10.69
C PRO A 75 -18.13 26.99 -10.06
N GLU A 76 -19.06 27.53 -10.86
CA GLU A 76 -20.22 28.29 -10.37
C GLU A 76 -21.50 27.44 -10.28
N ASP A 77 -21.42 26.17 -10.69
CA ASP A 77 -22.56 25.25 -10.65
C ASP A 77 -22.70 24.64 -9.25
N ALA A 78 -23.64 25.18 -8.49
CA ALA A 78 -23.91 24.73 -7.12
C ALA A 78 -24.51 23.32 -7.05
N GLU A 79 -25.13 22.81 -8.11
CA GLU A 79 -25.64 21.43 -8.13
C GLU A 79 -24.46 20.44 -8.20
N LEU A 80 -23.40 20.78 -8.94
CA LEU A 80 -22.18 19.97 -9.00
C LEU A 80 -21.44 19.90 -7.66
N GLU A 81 -21.46 20.96 -6.85
CA GLU A 81 -20.87 20.96 -5.51
C GLU A 81 -21.61 20.00 -4.56
N GLU A 82 -22.94 19.99 -4.59
CA GLU A 82 -23.76 19.07 -3.80
C GLU A 82 -23.58 17.61 -4.26
N GLU A 83 -23.56 17.37 -5.57
CA GLU A 83 -23.30 16.04 -6.14
C GLU A 83 -21.92 15.49 -5.73
N LEU A 84 -20.90 16.36 -5.69
CA LEU A 84 -19.55 16.03 -5.25
C LEU A 84 -19.49 15.60 -3.79
N GLU A 85 -20.18 16.31 -2.90
CA GLU A 85 -20.21 15.98 -1.47
C GLU A 85 -20.87 14.61 -1.24
N VAL A 86 -21.95 14.32 -1.96
CA VAL A 86 -22.63 13.02 -1.91
C VAL A 86 -21.74 11.90 -2.46
N ALA A 87 -21.09 12.13 -3.60
CA ALA A 87 -20.18 11.17 -4.22
C ALA A 87 -18.97 10.87 -3.32
N TYR A 88 -18.39 11.90 -2.70
CA TYR A 88 -17.29 11.74 -1.74
C TYR A 88 -17.70 10.93 -0.51
N GLY A 89 -18.90 11.20 0.04
CA GLY A 89 -19.45 10.43 1.15
C GLY A 89 -19.64 8.95 0.81
N LYS A 90 -20.07 8.64 -0.42
CA LYS A 90 -20.20 7.27 -0.93
C LYS A 90 -18.84 6.57 -1.02
N VAL A 91 -17.81 7.24 -1.55
CA VAL A 91 -16.43 6.71 -1.60
C VAL A 91 -15.93 6.36 -0.20
N LEU A 92 -16.03 7.29 0.76
CA LEU A 92 -15.60 7.04 2.14
C LEU A 92 -16.33 5.83 2.76
N SER A 93 -17.64 5.72 2.54
CA SER A 93 -18.44 4.63 3.11
C SER A 93 -18.08 3.24 2.56
N ILE A 94 -17.61 3.17 1.31
CA ILE A 94 -17.29 1.90 0.62
C ILE A 94 -15.81 1.55 0.79
N CYS A 95 -14.91 2.55 0.77
CA CYS A 95 -13.47 2.34 0.75
C CYS A 95 -12.81 2.35 2.14
N GLU A 96 -13.40 3.05 3.12
CA GLU A 96 -12.85 3.19 4.48
C GLU A 96 -13.76 2.60 5.58
N GLY A 97 -14.93 2.10 5.19
CA GLY A 97 -15.98 1.55 6.07
C GLY A 97 -15.68 0.18 6.66
#